data_AF-A0A0F9T9Q7-F1
#
_entry.id   AF-A0A0F9T9Q7-F1
#
_cell.length_a   1.000
_cell.length_b   1.000
_cell.length_c   1.000
_cell.angle_alpha   90.00
_cell.angle_beta   90.00
_cell.angle_gamma   90.00
#
_symmetry.space_group_name_H-M   'P 1'
#
loop_
_entity.id
_entity.type
_entity.pdbx_description
1 polymer ?
#
loop_
_entity_poly.entity_id
_entity_poly.type
_entity_poly.pdbx_seq_one_letter_code
_entity_poly.pdbx_strand_id
1 'polypeptide(L)'
;MSLLVEEYIRSLFMILEEGKLESDVYSNALSISYLIKKLQGDGNLSQFDIDVLNDIAGGYSYSEVARRLGVSRQRITTSFKESCNRISFILGGSFTDAGFIDKFKKRQV
;
A
#
# COMPACT_ATOMS: atom_id res chain seq x y z
N MET A 1 3.40 -11.18 -5.41
CA MET A 1 3.41 -10.36 -4.18
C MET A 1 3.72 -8.95 -4.65
N SER A 2 2.80 -8.00 -4.51
CA SER A 2 2.98 -6.69 -5.15
C SER A 2 3.89 -5.77 -4.34
N LEU A 3 5.19 -5.82 -4.64
CA LEU A 3 6.21 -4.92 -4.08
C LEU A 3 5.87 -3.44 -4.36
N LEU A 4 5.21 -3.17 -5.49
CA LEU A 4 4.84 -1.82 -5.89
C LEU A 4 3.87 -1.17 -4.89
N VAL A 5 2.81 -1.88 -4.47
CA VAL A 5 1.85 -1.35 -3.49
C VAL A 5 2.53 -1.13 -2.14
N GLU A 6 3.44 -2.02 -1.73
CA GLU A 6 4.21 -1.84 -0.49
C GLU A 6 5.04 -0.54 -0.53
N GLU A 7 5.74 -0.26 -1.64
CA GLU A 7 6.53 0.97 -1.82
C GLU A 7 5.66 2.23 -1.83
N TYR A 8 4.51 2.18 -2.51
CA TYR A 8 3.55 3.28 -2.49
C TYR A 8 3.01 3.54 -1.08
N ILE A 9 2.71 2.50 -0.30
CA ILE A 9 2.21 2.70 1.07
C ILE A 9 3.31 3.28 1.95
N ARG A 10 4.55 2.79 1.87
CA ARG A 10 5.68 3.35 2.63
C ARG A 10 5.96 4.81 2.31
N SER A 11 5.72 5.21 1.07
CA SER A 11 5.97 6.58 0.60
C SER A 11 4.68 7.41 0.57
N LEU A 12 3.56 6.90 1.10
CA LEU A 12 2.23 7.44 0.81
C LEU A 12 2.09 8.88 1.27
N PHE A 13 2.45 9.17 2.53
CA PHE A 13 2.34 10.52 3.07
C PHE A 13 3.30 11.48 2.38
N MET A 14 4.54 11.06 2.11
CA MET A 14 5.51 11.87 1.37
C MET A 14 5.00 12.25 -0.03
N ILE A 15 4.47 11.29 -0.79
CA ILE A 15 3.94 11.55 -2.14
C ILE A 15 2.75 12.52 -2.08
N LEU A 16 1.84 12.32 -1.12
CA LEU A 16 0.65 13.16 -0.97
C LEU A 16 1.01 14.58 -0.49
N GLU A 17 2.01 14.73 0.38
CA GLU A 17 2.52 16.02 0.84
C GLU A 17 3.25 16.80 -0.27
N GLU A 18 4.01 16.11 -1.14
CA GLU A 18 4.67 16.76 -2.28
C GLU A 18 3.68 17.43 -3.26
N GLY A 19 2.42 16.97 -3.31
CA GLY A 19 1.33 17.66 -3.99
C GLY A 19 1.50 17.81 -5.50
N LYS A 20 2.32 16.97 -6.16
CA LYS A 20 2.54 17.00 -7.62
C LYS A 20 1.33 16.41 -8.35
N LEU A 21 0.24 17.18 -8.45
CA LEU A 21 -1.08 16.74 -8.90
C LEU A 21 -1.09 16.05 -10.29
N GLU A 22 -0.27 16.52 -11.23
CA GLU A 22 -0.20 15.95 -12.59
C GLU A 22 0.72 14.72 -12.70
N SER A 23 1.32 14.28 -11.59
CA SER A 23 2.16 13.09 -11.59
C SER A 23 1.33 11.81 -11.54
N ASP A 24 1.67 10.86 -12.40
CA ASP A 24 1.19 9.47 -12.31
C ASP A 24 1.39 8.89 -10.90
N VAL A 25 2.51 9.23 -10.25
CA VAL A 25 2.85 8.75 -8.89
C VAL A 25 1.85 9.27 -7.87
N TYR A 26 1.48 10.55 -7.96
CA TYR A 26 0.49 11.17 -7.08
C TYR A 26 -0.91 10.59 -7.31
N SER A 27 -1.30 10.41 -8.57
CA SER A 27 -2.58 9.78 -8.93
C SER A 27 -2.68 8.33 -8.43
N ASN A 28 -1.60 7.58 -8.51
CA ASN A 28 -1.52 6.21 -7.97
C ASN A 28 -1.61 6.20 -6.44
N ALA A 29 -0.89 7.10 -5.76
CA ALA A 29 -0.96 7.24 -4.30
C ALA A 29 -2.37 7.60 -3.81
N LEU A 30 -3.06 8.54 -4.50
CA LEU A 30 -4.46 8.86 -4.23
C LEU A 30 -5.38 7.65 -4.41
N SER A 31 -5.19 6.89 -5.49
CA SER A 31 -5.98 5.68 -5.78
C SER A 31 -5.82 4.64 -4.67
N ILE A 32 -4.60 4.42 -4.20
CA ILE A 32 -4.29 3.53 -3.07
C ILE A 32 -4.94 4.04 -1.79
N SER A 33 -4.79 5.33 -1.47
CA SER A 33 -5.38 5.95 -0.27
C SER A 33 -6.91 5.84 -0.26
N TYR A 34 -7.55 6.13 -1.39
CA TYR A 34 -9.00 5.97 -1.56
C TYR A 34 -9.42 4.51 -1.37
N LEU A 35 -8.70 3.57 -1.96
CA LEU A 35 -9.03 2.16 -1.87
C LEU A 35 -8.87 1.62 -0.45
N ILE A 36 -7.85 2.05 0.31
CA ILE A 36 -7.71 1.69 1.73
C ILE A 36 -8.96 2.11 2.52
N LYS A 37 -9.42 3.36 2.34
CA LYS A 37 -10.64 3.87 3.00
C LYS A 37 -11.88 3.09 2.60
N LYS A 38 -12.01 2.76 1.32
CA LYS A 38 -13.12 1.93 0.82
C LYS A 38 -13.11 0.55 1.46
N LEU A 39 -11.95 -0.13 1.48
CA LEU A 39 -11.83 -1.47 2.07
C LEU A 39 -12.08 -1.49 3.58
N GLN A 40 -11.74 -0.41 4.29
CA GLN A 40 -12.13 -0.24 5.68
C GLN A 40 -13.65 -0.12 5.81
N GLY A 41 -14.30 0.73 5.00
CA GLY A 41 -15.75 0.92 5.01
C GLY A 41 -16.53 -0.35 4.66
N ASP A 42 -16.01 -1.15 3.74
CA ASP A 42 -16.59 -2.42 3.32
C ASP A 42 -16.29 -3.59 4.28
N GLY A 43 -15.48 -3.36 5.34
CA GLY A 43 -15.09 -4.39 6.31
C GLY A 43 -14.05 -5.40 5.79
N ASN A 44 -13.43 -5.14 4.63
CA ASN A 44 -12.39 -5.98 4.03
C ASN A 44 -10.99 -5.76 4.63
N LEU A 45 -10.80 -4.64 5.32
CA LEU A 45 -9.67 -4.37 6.20
C LEU A 45 -10.18 -4.10 7.61
N SER A 46 -9.59 -4.80 8.58
CA SER A 46 -9.90 -4.55 9.99
C SER A 46 -9.25 -3.25 10.46
N GLN A 47 -9.70 -2.70 11.60
CA GLN A 47 -9.04 -1.53 12.19
C GLN A 47 -7.55 -1.78 12.44
N PHE A 48 -7.20 -3.00 12.87
CA PHE A 48 -5.81 -3.42 13.06
C PHE A 48 -5.00 -3.32 11.76
N ASP A 49 -5.55 -3.75 10.62
CA ASP A 49 -4.86 -3.64 9.33
C ASP A 49 -4.63 -2.17 8.95
N ILE A 50 -5.61 -1.31 9.21
CA ILE A 50 -5.50 0.13 8.95
C ILE A 50 -4.44 0.78 9.83
N ASP A 51 -4.38 0.43 11.11
CA ASP A 51 -3.37 0.94 12.03
C ASP A 51 -1.96 0.53 11.57
N VAL A 52 -1.80 -0.72 11.10
CA VAL A 52 -0.55 -1.21 10.52
C VAL A 52 -0.15 -0.44 9.27
N LEU A 53 -1.07 -0.25 8.32
CA LEU A 53 -0.78 0.49 7.07
C LEU A 53 -0.41 1.95 7.35
N ASN A 54 -1.14 2.61 8.26
CA ASN A 54 -0.91 4.02 8.60
C ASN A 54 0.43 4.23 9.32
N ASP A 55 0.78 3.37 10.28
CA ASP A 55 2.07 3.51 10.95
C ASP A 55 3.24 3.23 9.98
N ILE A 56 3.09 2.25 9.08
CA ILE A 56 4.14 2.01 8.07
C ILE A 56 4.24 3.17 7.07
N ALA A 57 3.11 3.76 6.66
CA ALA A 57 3.08 4.97 5.83
C ALA A 57 3.67 6.19 6.54
N GLY A 58 3.59 6.23 7.87
CA GLY A 58 4.23 7.23 8.73
C GLY A 58 5.74 7.03 8.91
N GLY A 59 6.34 6.04 8.23
CA GLY A 59 7.78 5.79 8.27
C GLY A 59 8.25 4.86 9.40
N TYR A 60 7.34 4.29 10.20
CA TYR A 60 7.71 3.36 11.26
C TYR A 60 8.15 2.00 10.70
N SER A 61 9.19 1.42 11.30
CA SER A 61 9.61 0.04 11.02
C SER A 61 8.64 -0.97 11.61
N TYR A 62 8.61 -2.20 11.07
CA TYR A 62 7.75 -3.27 11.61
C TYR A 62 7.97 -3.55 13.10
N SER A 63 9.19 -3.35 13.60
CA SER A 63 9.52 -3.54 15.01
C SER A 63 8.94 -2.45 15.90
N GLU A 64 8.87 -1.21 15.41
CA GLU A 64 8.26 -0.09 16.13
C GLU A 64 6.73 -0.22 16.15
N VAL A 65 6.14 -0.55 15.00
CA VAL A 65 4.69 -0.82 14.89
C VAL A 65 4.30 -1.97 15.83
N ALA A 66 5.06 -3.07 15.83
CA ALA A 66 4.83 -4.21 16.71
C ALA A 66 4.84 -3.81 18.20
N ARG A 67 5.77 -2.95 18.60
CA ARG A 67 5.86 -2.43 19.97
C ARG A 67 4.69 -1.53 20.32
N ARG A 68 4.29 -0.64 19.41
CA ARG A 68 3.17 0.31 19.61
C ARG A 68 1.82 -0.42 19.71
N LEU A 69 1.61 -1.43 18.88
CA LEU A 69 0.37 -2.22 18.84
C LEU A 69 0.37 -3.42 19.80
N GLY A 70 1.47 -3.67 20.52
CA GLY A 70 1.55 -4.75 21.52
C GLY A 70 1.46 -6.16 20.93
N VAL A 71 1.97 -6.37 19.72
CA VAL A 71 1.90 -7.66 18.99
C VAL A 71 3.26 -8.09 18.45
N SER A 72 3.36 -9.32 17.93
CA SER A 72 4.59 -9.80 17.33
C SER A 72 4.88 -9.11 15.99
N ARG A 73 6.17 -8.88 15.70
CA ARG A 73 6.63 -8.38 14.39
C ARG A 73 6.14 -9.24 13.22
N GLN A 74 6.03 -10.56 13.43
CA GLN A 74 5.51 -11.48 12.43
C GLN A 74 4.06 -11.17 12.08
N ARG A 75 3.20 -10.90 13.08
CA ARG A 75 1.80 -10.52 12.85
C ARG A 75 1.68 -9.21 12.07
N ILE A 76 2.51 -8.20 12.39
CA ILE A 76 2.58 -6.94 11.63
C ILE A 76 2.96 -7.22 10.17
N THR A 77 4.00 -8.03 9.96
CA THR A 77 4.49 -8.35 8.62
C THR A 77 3.43 -9.08 7.79
N THR A 78 2.74 -10.05 8.40
CA THR A 78 1.66 -10.80 7.74
C THR A 78 0.49 -9.89 7.40
N SER A 79 -0.02 -9.11 8.36
CA SER A 79 -1.13 -8.18 8.13
C SER A 79 -0.80 -7.17 7.03
N PHE A 80 0.35 -6.50 7.12
CA PHE A 80 0.78 -5.54 6.09
C PHE A 80 0.80 -6.17 4.68
N LYS A 81 1.43 -7.34 4.54
CA LYS A 81 1.53 -8.03 3.25
C LYS A 81 0.17 -8.46 2.71
N GLU A 82 -0.69 -9.00 3.58
CA GLU A 82 -2.04 -9.40 3.18
C GLU A 82 -2.87 -8.19 2.75
N SER A 83 -2.81 -7.08 3.47
CA SER A 83 -3.47 -5.83 3.09
C SER A 83 -2.96 -5.30 1.75
N CYS A 84 -1.65 -5.25 1.53
CA CYS A 84 -1.05 -4.83 0.26
C CYS A 84 -1.49 -5.73 -0.91
N ASN A 85 -1.54 -7.04 -0.69
CA ASN A 85 -2.01 -7.99 -1.70
C ASN A 85 -3.50 -7.79 -2.02
N ARG A 86 -4.36 -7.54 -1.02
CA ARG A 86 -5.79 -7.23 -1.24
C ARG A 86 -5.95 -5.96 -2.07
N ILE A 87 -5.21 -4.91 -1.71
CA ILE A 87 -5.20 -3.63 -2.45
C ILE A 87 -4.75 -3.85 -3.90
N SER A 88 -3.61 -4.53 -4.09
CA SER A 88 -3.08 -4.86 -5.41
C SER A 88 -4.06 -5.66 -6.28
N PHE A 89 -4.70 -6.67 -5.69
CA PHE A 89 -5.68 -7.50 -6.39
C PHE A 89 -6.85 -6.67 -6.94
N ILE A 90 -7.34 -5.71 -6.16
CA ILE A 90 -8.49 -4.87 -6.54
C ILE A 90 -8.08 -3.77 -7.54
N LEU A 91 -6.87 -3.23 -7.43
CA LEU A 91 -6.33 -2.28 -8.42
C LEU A 91 -6.06 -2.94 -9.78
N GLY A 92 -5.97 -4.27 -9.83
CA GLY A 92 -5.84 -5.05 -11.07
C GLY A 92 -4.47 -4.92 -11.75
N GLY A 93 -4.44 -5.26 -13.04
CA GLY A 93 -3.24 -5.51 -13.85
C GLY A 93 -2.04 -4.62 -13.54
N SER A 94 -2.16 -3.30 -13.67
CA SER A 94 -1.06 -2.33 -13.52
C SER A 94 -0.34 -2.35 -12.17
N PHE A 95 -0.96 -2.91 -11.12
CA PHE A 95 -0.44 -2.99 -9.76
C PHE A 95 -0.20 -4.44 -9.30
N THR A 96 -0.35 -5.41 -10.20
CA THR A 96 0.01 -6.81 -9.99
C THR A 96 1.31 -7.11 -10.74
N ASP A 97 2.07 -8.12 -10.29
CA ASP A 97 3.33 -8.54 -10.93
C ASP A 97 3.15 -8.83 -12.44
N ALA A 98 1.96 -9.28 -12.84
CA ALA A 98 1.61 -9.57 -14.24
C ALA A 98 1.47 -8.31 -15.10
N GLY A 99 0.74 -7.27 -14.66
CA GLY A 99 0.64 -6.04 -15.46
C GLY A 99 1.86 -5.12 -15.36
N PHE A 100 2.75 -5.35 -14.39
CA PHE A 100 4.10 -4.77 -14.39
C PHE A 100 4.92 -5.26 -15.59
N ILE A 101 4.90 -6.58 -15.88
CA ILE A 101 5.58 -7.15 -17.06
C ILE A 101 5.04 -6.53 -18.36
N ASP A 102 3.73 -6.32 -18.46
CA ASP A 102 3.12 -5.70 -19.65
C ASP A 102 3.42 -4.20 -19.79
N LYS A 103 3.49 -3.45 -18.67
CA LYS A 103 3.85 -2.03 -18.68
C LYS A 103 5.32 -1.81 -19.07
N PHE A 104 6.21 -2.74 -18.70
CA PHE A 104 7.61 -2.74 -19.14
C PHE A 104 7.77 -3.10 -20.61
N LYS A 105 7.01 -4.08 -21.13
CA LYS A 105 7.01 -4.43 -22.56
C LYS A 105 6.56 -3.27 -23.46
N LYS A 106 5.57 -2.48 -23.03
CA LYS A 106 5.08 -1.31 -23.79
C LYS A 106 6.04 -0.11 -23.80
N ARG A 107 7.04 -0.04 -22.92
CA ARG A 107 8.05 1.04 -22.89
C ARG A 107 9.30 0.74 -23.73
N GLN A 108 9.40 -0.45 -24.32
CA GLN A 108 10.51 -0.86 -25.19
C GLN A 108 10.16 -0.90 -26.67
N VAL A 109 9.00 -0.33 -27.07
CA VAL A 109 8.57 -0.20 -28.48
C VAL A 109 8.41 1.26 -28.82
#